data_AF-A0A950K7P1-F1
#
_entry.id   AF-A0A950K7P1-F1
#
_cell.length_a   1.000
_cell.length_b   1.000
_cell.length_c   1.000
_cell.angle_alpha   90.00
_cell.angle_beta   90.00
_cell.angle_gamma   90.00
#
_symmetry.space_group_name_H-M   'P 1'
#
loop_
_entity.id
_entity.type
_entity.pdbx_description
1 polymer ?
#
loop_
_entity_poly.entity_id
_entity_poly.type
_entity_poly.pdbx_seq_one_letter_code
_entity_poly.pdbx_strand_id
1 'polypeptide(L)'
;QSIKAILDQGATPILFQSEAFASGDPIPLYRKLTAPCPQALAFELGTMFAPFGRIYDLDTYRRLMDIPNIVGAKHSSLSRALELDRLELRDKHRPDFKVFTGNDLAIDMVMYGSDYLLGISTFDPEAFALRDRWWAAGDARFFELNDALQALGAVAFRDPVPAYKDSAAAYLQVTGRMKNPLPHPSCPRRPANEGELLAPFAKQIKIASAR
;
A
#
# COMPACT_ATOMS: atom_id res chain seq x y z
N GLN A 1 14.81 -9.48 18.18
CA GLN A 1 14.94 -8.13 18.80
C GLN A 1 13.93 -7.14 18.21
N SER A 2 13.81 -7.01 16.89
CA SER A 2 12.88 -6.05 16.25
C SER A 2 11.41 -6.25 16.62
N ILE A 3 10.90 -7.49 16.64
CA ILE A 3 9.50 -7.76 17.02
C ILE A 3 9.21 -7.33 18.46
N LYS A 4 10.10 -7.67 19.40
CA LYS A 4 9.93 -7.26 20.80
C LYS A 4 9.83 -5.74 20.91
N ALA A 5 10.71 -5.00 20.23
CA ALA A 5 10.68 -3.53 20.24
C ALA A 5 9.36 -2.96 19.70
N ILE A 6 8.78 -3.56 18.66
CA ILE A 6 7.45 -3.16 18.13
C ILE A 6 6.36 -3.44 19.16
N LEU A 7 6.37 -4.63 19.78
CA LEU A 7 5.38 -5.04 20.77
C LEU A 7 5.46 -4.22 22.06
N ASP A 8 6.66 -3.86 22.52
CA ASP A 8 6.88 -3.01 23.70
C ASP A 8 6.27 -1.61 23.52
N GLN A 9 6.03 -1.17 22.27
CA GLN A 9 5.33 0.08 21.92
C GLN A 9 3.82 -0.11 21.73
N GLY A 10 3.29 -1.32 21.93
CA GLY A 10 1.88 -1.65 21.69
C GLY A 10 1.48 -1.67 20.21
N ALA A 11 2.45 -1.69 19.28
CA ALA A 11 2.19 -1.68 17.86
C ALA A 11 2.01 -3.11 17.29
N THR A 12 1.29 -3.22 16.17
CA THR A 12 1.14 -4.49 15.44
C THR A 12 2.29 -4.68 14.45
N PRO A 13 3.12 -5.74 14.57
CA PRO A 13 4.18 -6.00 13.62
C PRO A 13 3.64 -6.38 12.24
N ILE A 14 4.31 -5.89 11.19
CA ILE A 14 4.14 -6.37 9.82
C ILE A 14 5.43 -7.05 9.37
N LEU A 15 5.30 -8.26 8.83
CA LEU A 15 6.44 -9.05 8.37
C LEU A 15 6.63 -8.84 6.87
N PHE A 16 7.61 -8.01 6.52
CA PHE A 16 8.03 -7.78 5.13
C PHE A 16 8.85 -8.96 4.60
N GLN A 17 8.71 -9.23 3.30
CA GLN A 17 9.55 -10.19 2.60
C GLN A 17 11.02 -9.73 2.58
N SER A 18 11.90 -10.71 2.49
CA SER A 18 13.34 -10.59 2.30
C SER A 18 13.79 -11.74 1.41
N GLU A 19 15.09 -11.85 1.13
CA GLU A 19 15.66 -12.99 0.38
C GLU A 19 15.24 -14.36 0.93
N ALA A 20 14.99 -14.46 2.24
CA ALA A 20 14.52 -15.70 2.88
C ALA A 20 13.10 -16.14 2.43
N PHE A 21 12.31 -15.25 1.84
CA PHE A 21 10.96 -15.52 1.32
C PHE A 21 10.93 -15.73 -0.20
N ALA A 22 12.05 -15.49 -0.90
CA ALA A 22 12.11 -15.49 -2.35
C ALA A 22 11.86 -16.88 -2.96
N SER A 23 12.09 -17.96 -2.21
CA SER A 23 11.87 -19.34 -2.66
C SER A 23 11.32 -20.24 -1.54
N GLY A 24 10.92 -21.46 -1.90
CA GLY A 24 10.39 -22.45 -0.95
C GLY A 24 9.00 -22.12 -0.40
N ASP A 25 8.61 -22.84 0.65
CA ASP A 25 7.36 -22.62 1.38
C ASP A 25 7.55 -21.55 2.46
N PRO A 26 6.87 -20.39 2.38
CA PRO A 26 7.06 -19.30 3.33
C PRO A 26 6.35 -19.56 4.67
N ILE A 27 5.42 -20.51 4.73
CA ILE A 27 4.52 -20.72 5.87
C ILE A 27 5.27 -21.04 7.18
N PRO A 28 6.26 -21.95 7.21
CA PRO A 28 7.04 -22.21 8.42
C PRO A 28 7.79 -20.97 8.91
N LEU A 29 8.27 -20.13 8.00
CA LEU A 29 8.99 -18.91 8.34
C LEU A 29 8.05 -17.86 8.95
N TYR A 30 6.88 -17.65 8.36
CA TYR A 30 5.83 -16.81 8.96
C TYR A 30 5.48 -17.29 10.36
N ARG A 31 5.16 -18.59 10.54
CA ARG A 31 4.81 -19.17 11.86
C ARG A 31 5.92 -18.95 12.89
N LYS A 32 7.18 -19.21 12.51
CA LYS A 32 8.33 -19.03 13.40
C LYS A 32 8.51 -17.57 13.82
N LEU A 33 8.42 -16.65 12.87
CA LEU A 33 8.69 -15.22 13.13
C LEU A 33 7.54 -14.56 13.86
N THR A 34 6.28 -14.92 13.58
CA THR A 34 5.13 -14.32 14.26
C THR A 34 4.74 -15.02 15.55
N ALA A 35 5.29 -16.18 15.91
CA ALA A 35 4.99 -16.91 17.15
C ALA A 35 4.89 -16.05 18.43
N PRO A 36 5.77 -15.05 18.69
CA PRO A 36 5.67 -14.21 19.88
C PRO A 36 4.64 -13.07 19.77
N CYS A 37 4.04 -12.84 18.60
CA CYS A 37 3.11 -11.75 18.35
C CYS A 37 1.68 -12.16 18.72
N PRO A 38 0.95 -11.38 19.54
CA PRO A 38 -0.49 -11.57 19.73
C PRO A 38 -1.26 -11.45 18.41
N GLN A 39 -0.86 -10.47 17.59
CA GLN A 39 -1.34 -10.26 16.23
C GLN A 39 -0.17 -9.78 15.36
N ALA A 40 -0.19 -10.13 14.09
CA ALA A 40 0.77 -9.69 13.08
C ALA A 40 0.09 -9.53 11.71
N LEU A 41 0.71 -8.75 10.85
CA LEU A 41 0.36 -8.64 9.44
C LEU A 41 1.42 -9.31 8.57
N ALA A 42 0.97 -9.99 7.52
CA ALA A 42 1.85 -10.50 6.47
C ALA A 42 1.96 -9.50 5.32
N PHE A 43 2.90 -9.77 4.41
CA PHE A 43 3.18 -8.87 3.30
C PHE A 43 3.64 -9.66 2.07
N GLU A 44 3.10 -9.33 0.91
CA GLU A 44 3.63 -9.74 -0.38
C GLU A 44 3.78 -8.54 -1.31
N LEU A 45 4.89 -8.50 -2.04
CA LEU A 45 5.16 -7.51 -3.09
C LEU A 45 5.63 -8.19 -4.36
N GLY A 46 5.34 -7.59 -5.51
CA GLY A 46 5.93 -8.01 -6.77
C GLY A 46 7.37 -7.50 -6.93
N THR A 47 8.05 -8.05 -7.93
CA THR A 47 9.47 -7.74 -8.22
C THR A 47 9.71 -6.32 -8.71
N MET A 48 8.66 -5.62 -9.17
CA MET A 48 8.73 -4.19 -9.50
C MET A 48 9.10 -3.31 -8.30
N PHE A 49 8.85 -3.78 -7.07
CA PHE A 49 9.20 -3.04 -5.86
C PHE A 49 10.57 -3.44 -5.28
N ALA A 50 10.91 -4.73 -5.31
CA ALA A 50 12.20 -5.26 -4.85
C ALA A 50 12.54 -6.59 -5.55
N PRO A 51 13.82 -6.89 -5.85
CA PRO A 51 14.20 -8.12 -6.56
C PRO A 51 13.75 -9.42 -5.88
N PHE A 52 13.71 -9.46 -4.55
CA PHE A 52 13.26 -10.62 -3.76
C PHE A 52 11.73 -10.72 -3.63
N GLY A 53 10.98 -9.80 -4.25
CA GLY A 53 9.52 -9.76 -4.16
C GLY A 53 8.88 -11.02 -4.73
N ARG A 54 7.85 -11.52 -4.05
CA ARG A 54 7.09 -12.69 -4.47
C ARG A 54 5.60 -12.49 -4.20
N ILE A 55 4.79 -12.57 -5.26
CA ILE A 55 3.34 -12.72 -5.12
C ILE A 55 3.04 -14.22 -4.97
N TYR A 56 2.40 -14.60 -3.87
CA TYR A 56 2.08 -15.99 -3.57
C TYR A 56 0.89 -16.48 -4.40
N ASP A 57 0.85 -17.77 -4.71
CA ASP A 57 -0.35 -18.40 -5.25
C ASP A 57 -1.48 -18.45 -4.19
N LEU A 58 -2.69 -18.79 -4.63
CA LEU A 58 -3.86 -18.78 -3.74
C LEU A 58 -3.81 -19.84 -2.65
N ASP A 59 -3.21 -21.01 -2.88
CA ASP A 59 -3.07 -22.00 -1.80
C ASP A 59 -2.09 -21.53 -0.73
N THR A 60 -0.96 -20.96 -1.11
CA THR A 60 0.00 -20.35 -0.18
C THR A 60 -0.64 -19.20 0.57
N TYR A 61 -1.41 -18.33 -0.11
CA TYR A 61 -2.16 -17.25 0.55
C TYR A 61 -3.21 -17.78 1.53
N ARG A 62 -3.96 -18.84 1.17
CA ARG A 62 -4.90 -19.51 2.08
C ARG A 62 -4.18 -20.08 3.32
N ARG A 63 -3.05 -20.76 3.13
CA ARG A 63 -2.23 -21.31 4.22
C ARG A 63 -1.61 -20.21 5.11
N LEU A 64 -1.37 -19.02 4.56
CA LEU A 64 -0.96 -17.83 5.30
C LEU A 64 -2.12 -17.31 6.16
N MET A 65 -3.33 -17.26 5.61
CA MET A 65 -4.56 -16.94 6.34
C MET A 65 -4.87 -17.96 7.45
N ASP A 66 -4.44 -19.21 7.32
CA ASP A 66 -4.57 -20.26 8.34
C ASP A 66 -3.62 -20.08 9.54
N ILE A 67 -2.75 -19.07 9.54
CA ILE A 67 -1.90 -18.75 10.70
C ILE A 67 -2.73 -17.88 11.66
N PRO A 68 -3.11 -18.38 12.86
CA PRO A 68 -4.17 -17.74 13.66
C PRO A 68 -3.88 -16.28 14.04
N ASN A 69 -2.64 -16.00 14.42
CA ASN A 69 -2.21 -14.68 14.85
C ASN A 69 -1.81 -13.75 13.69
N ILE A 70 -1.83 -14.22 12.43
CA ILE A 70 -1.78 -13.33 11.28
C ILE A 70 -3.20 -12.89 10.99
N VAL A 71 -3.49 -11.62 11.21
CA VAL A 71 -4.86 -11.06 11.12
C VAL A 71 -5.11 -10.32 9.82
N GLY A 72 -4.09 -10.17 8.99
CA GLY A 72 -4.21 -9.58 7.67
C GLY A 72 -2.94 -9.69 6.86
N ALA A 73 -3.04 -9.37 5.58
CA ALA A 73 -1.90 -9.32 4.68
C ALA A 73 -2.01 -8.13 3.72
N LYS A 74 -0.89 -7.44 3.49
CA LYS A 74 -0.77 -6.48 2.39
C LYS A 74 -0.40 -7.19 1.10
N HIS A 75 -1.16 -6.90 0.04
CA HIS A 75 -0.96 -7.44 -1.31
C HIS A 75 -0.49 -6.32 -2.26
N SER A 76 0.74 -6.41 -2.76
CA SER A 76 1.34 -5.35 -3.61
C SER A 76 1.76 -5.90 -4.98
N SER A 77 0.82 -6.51 -5.72
CA SER A 77 1.08 -7.05 -7.07
C SER A 77 0.90 -6.03 -8.20
N LEU A 78 0.22 -4.91 -7.92
CA LEU A 78 -0.31 -3.97 -8.92
C LEU A 78 -1.32 -4.60 -9.90
N SER A 79 -1.91 -5.75 -9.55
CA SER A 79 -2.90 -6.46 -10.37
C SER A 79 -4.25 -6.54 -9.66
N ARG A 80 -5.25 -5.86 -10.23
CA ARG A 80 -6.63 -5.88 -9.74
C ARG A 80 -7.22 -7.30 -9.71
N ALA A 81 -6.94 -8.11 -10.74
CA ALA A 81 -7.44 -9.47 -10.81
C ALA A 81 -6.92 -10.32 -9.63
N LEU A 82 -5.62 -10.21 -9.33
CA LEU A 82 -5.03 -10.92 -8.20
C LEU A 82 -5.61 -10.42 -6.88
N GLU A 83 -5.86 -9.12 -6.71
CA GLU A 83 -6.49 -8.58 -5.50
C GLU A 83 -7.91 -9.10 -5.29
N LEU A 84 -8.72 -9.14 -6.36
CA LEU A 84 -10.07 -9.68 -6.32
C LEU A 84 -10.06 -11.16 -5.92
N ASP A 85 -9.12 -11.97 -6.43
CA ASP A 85 -8.99 -13.37 -6.01
C ASP A 85 -8.73 -13.50 -4.49
N ARG A 86 -7.94 -12.60 -3.89
CA ARG A 86 -7.66 -12.62 -2.44
C ARG A 86 -8.89 -12.22 -1.64
N LEU A 87 -9.67 -11.25 -2.13
CA LEU A 87 -10.92 -10.85 -1.49
C LEU A 87 -11.94 -12.00 -1.54
N GLU A 88 -12.13 -12.65 -2.69
CA GLU A 88 -13.05 -13.77 -2.81
C GLU A 88 -12.62 -14.95 -1.91
N LEU A 89 -11.32 -15.26 -1.86
CA LEU A 89 -10.79 -16.28 -0.95
C LEU A 89 -11.03 -15.89 0.52
N ARG A 90 -10.78 -14.64 0.89
CA ARG A 90 -11.02 -14.13 2.24
C ARG A 90 -12.48 -14.27 2.64
N ASP A 91 -13.39 -13.83 1.78
CA ASP A 91 -14.83 -13.84 2.04
C ASP A 91 -15.37 -15.27 2.24
N LYS A 92 -14.77 -16.26 1.57
CA LYS A 92 -15.17 -17.68 1.72
C LYS A 92 -14.51 -18.38 2.91
N HIS A 93 -13.25 -18.07 3.20
CA HIS A 93 -12.42 -18.89 4.08
C HIS A 93 -12.21 -18.29 5.47
N ARG A 94 -11.99 -16.97 5.56
CA ARG A 94 -11.75 -16.25 6.83
C ARG A 94 -12.22 -14.79 6.71
N PRO A 95 -13.54 -14.52 6.81
CA PRO A 95 -14.13 -13.21 6.55
C PRO A 95 -13.59 -12.05 7.40
N ASP A 96 -13.09 -12.35 8.60
CA ASP A 96 -12.48 -11.38 9.52
C ASP A 96 -11.04 -10.98 9.14
N PHE A 97 -10.40 -11.73 8.23
CA PHE A 97 -9.04 -11.44 7.78
C PHE A 97 -8.99 -10.15 6.96
N LYS A 98 -7.98 -9.33 7.24
CA LYS A 98 -7.77 -8.03 6.58
C LYS A 98 -6.92 -8.17 5.33
N VAL A 99 -7.46 -7.77 4.18
CA VAL A 99 -6.73 -7.72 2.91
C VAL A 99 -6.42 -6.26 2.62
N PHE A 100 -5.16 -5.87 2.80
CA PHE A 100 -4.72 -4.51 2.54
C PHE A 100 -4.23 -4.39 1.10
N THR A 101 -4.92 -3.59 0.28
CA THR A 101 -4.39 -3.23 -1.05
C THR A 101 -3.09 -2.45 -0.88
N GLY A 102 -2.06 -2.92 -1.57
CA GLY A 102 -0.80 -2.24 -1.82
C GLY A 102 -0.71 -1.74 -3.27
N ASN A 103 -1.85 -1.62 -3.95
CA ASN A 103 -1.93 -1.25 -5.35
C ASN A 103 -2.22 0.24 -5.51
N ASP A 104 -1.15 1.03 -5.57
CA ASP A 104 -1.24 2.48 -5.78
C ASP A 104 -1.78 2.86 -7.18
N LEU A 105 -1.96 1.87 -8.08
CA LEU A 105 -2.62 2.01 -9.38
C LEU A 105 -4.12 1.63 -9.35
N ALA A 106 -4.64 1.17 -8.20
CA ALA A 106 -6.06 0.82 -8.00
C ALA A 106 -6.49 1.18 -6.57
N ILE A 107 -6.44 2.46 -6.22
CA ILE A 107 -6.74 2.97 -4.88
C ILE A 107 -8.22 2.83 -4.50
N ASP A 108 -9.07 2.53 -5.48
CA ASP A 108 -10.50 2.28 -5.39
C ASP A 108 -10.83 0.85 -4.95
N MET A 109 -9.84 -0.03 -4.75
CA MET A 109 -10.07 -1.38 -4.19
C MET A 109 -10.81 -1.38 -2.85
N VAL A 110 -10.79 -0.25 -2.11
CA VAL A 110 -11.64 -0.03 -0.92
C VAL A 110 -13.13 -0.17 -1.20
N MET A 111 -13.58 0.17 -2.41
CA MET A 111 -14.97 0.02 -2.84
C MET A 111 -15.36 -1.45 -3.02
N TYR A 112 -14.38 -2.34 -3.19
CA TYR A 112 -14.57 -3.77 -3.40
C TYR A 112 -14.34 -4.59 -2.12
N GLY A 113 -14.09 -3.92 -0.98
CA GLY A 113 -13.95 -4.58 0.32
C GLY A 113 -12.52 -4.83 0.78
N SER A 114 -11.52 -4.27 0.10
CA SER A 114 -10.15 -4.19 0.63
C SER A 114 -10.05 -3.13 1.73
N ASP A 115 -9.26 -3.42 2.76
CA ASP A 115 -8.59 -2.38 3.53
C ASP A 115 -7.40 -1.86 2.70
N TYR A 116 -6.70 -0.80 3.11
CA TYR A 116 -5.58 -0.29 2.31
C TYR A 116 -4.35 0.06 3.15
N LEU A 117 -3.18 -0.14 2.56
CA LEU A 117 -1.90 0.33 3.06
C LEU A 117 -1.08 0.75 1.83
N LEU A 118 -1.26 2.00 1.44
CA LEU A 118 -0.81 2.55 0.16
C LEU A 118 0.39 3.48 0.34
N GLY A 119 1.32 3.49 -0.62
CA GLY A 119 2.41 4.46 -0.62
C GLY A 119 1.94 5.85 -1.03
N ILE A 120 0.95 5.94 -1.93
CA ILE A 120 0.41 7.19 -2.46
C ILE A 120 -0.21 8.09 -1.39
N SER A 121 -0.68 7.53 -0.27
CA SER A 121 -1.23 8.33 0.83
C SER A 121 -0.20 9.28 1.45
N THR A 122 1.10 9.05 1.22
CA THR A 122 2.19 9.95 1.62
C THR A 122 2.13 11.31 0.91
N PHE A 123 1.53 11.37 -0.29
CA PHE A 123 1.51 12.59 -1.10
C PHE A 123 0.57 13.63 -0.49
N ASP A 124 -0.63 13.21 -0.10
CA ASP A 124 -1.65 14.09 0.48
C ASP A 124 -2.52 13.36 1.52
N PRO A 125 -1.99 13.13 2.74
CA PRO A 125 -2.70 12.37 3.78
C PRO A 125 -4.07 12.94 4.12
N GLU A 126 -4.22 14.27 4.10
CA GLU A 126 -5.49 14.94 4.40
C GLU A 126 -6.54 14.67 3.32
N ALA A 127 -6.15 14.66 2.04
CA ALA A 127 -7.05 14.31 0.95
C ALA A 127 -7.50 12.85 1.01
N PHE A 128 -6.60 11.91 1.35
CA PHE A 128 -6.97 10.51 1.56
C PHE A 128 -7.98 10.37 2.71
N ALA A 129 -7.72 11.03 3.84
CA ALA A 129 -8.64 10.99 4.98
C ALA A 129 -10.01 11.62 4.67
N LEU A 130 -10.05 12.68 3.84
CA LEU A 130 -11.30 13.28 3.39
C LEU A 130 -12.07 12.33 2.45
N ARG A 131 -11.37 11.73 1.48
CA ARG A 131 -11.92 10.74 0.56
C ARG A 131 -12.58 9.59 1.32
N ASP A 132 -11.92 9.05 2.34
CA ASP A 132 -12.48 7.93 3.11
C ASP A 132 -13.68 8.34 3.96
N ARG A 133 -13.69 9.56 4.52
CA ARG A 133 -14.87 10.10 5.22
C ARG A 133 -16.07 10.21 4.28
N TRP A 134 -15.86 10.68 3.06
CA TRP A 134 -16.91 10.74 2.04
C TRP A 134 -17.40 9.35 1.64
N TRP A 135 -16.51 8.38 1.46
CA TRP A 135 -16.89 6.99 1.21
C TRP A 135 -17.77 6.44 2.32
N ALA A 136 -17.33 6.58 3.58
CA ALA A 136 -18.05 6.09 4.74
C ALA A 136 -19.43 6.76 4.93
N ALA A 137 -19.59 8.01 4.48
CA ALA A 137 -20.84 8.76 4.52
C ALA A 137 -21.76 8.52 3.30
N GLY A 138 -21.33 7.74 2.31
CA GLY A 138 -22.06 7.58 1.04
C GLY A 138 -22.13 8.87 0.20
N ASP A 139 -21.17 9.78 0.39
CA ASP A 139 -21.12 11.07 -0.29
C ASP A 139 -20.51 10.94 -1.68
N ALA A 140 -21.26 11.32 -2.72
CA ALA A 140 -20.84 11.22 -4.11
C ALA A 140 -19.60 12.06 -4.47
N ARG A 141 -19.22 13.06 -3.66
CA ARG A 141 -17.96 13.80 -3.81
C ARG A 141 -16.73 12.89 -3.69
N PHE A 142 -16.89 11.74 -3.05
CA PHE A 142 -15.90 10.66 -3.03
C PHE A 142 -15.33 10.39 -4.43
N PHE A 143 -16.17 10.21 -5.46
CA PHE A 143 -15.74 9.76 -6.78
C PHE A 143 -14.76 10.74 -7.41
N GLU A 144 -15.06 12.03 -7.34
CA GLU A 144 -14.25 13.09 -7.93
C GLU A 144 -12.87 13.22 -7.24
N LEU A 145 -12.84 13.10 -5.91
CA LEU A 145 -11.58 13.12 -5.17
C LEU A 145 -10.79 11.83 -5.36
N ASN A 146 -11.46 10.68 -5.39
CA ASN A 146 -10.84 9.39 -5.68
C ASN A 146 -10.20 9.38 -7.08
N ASP A 147 -10.87 9.91 -8.09
CA ASP A 147 -10.35 9.98 -9.46
C ASP A 147 -9.11 10.90 -9.55
N ALA A 148 -9.16 12.06 -8.88
CA ALA A 148 -8.00 12.97 -8.81
C ALA A 148 -6.79 12.33 -8.13
N LEU A 149 -7.02 11.59 -7.03
CA LEU A 149 -5.98 10.82 -6.33
C LEU A 149 -5.47 9.65 -7.18
N GLN A 150 -6.35 8.95 -7.90
CA GLN A 150 -5.98 7.84 -8.76
C GLN A 150 -5.13 8.30 -9.95
N ALA A 151 -5.44 9.48 -10.52
CA ALA A 151 -4.66 10.08 -11.58
C ALA A 151 -3.23 10.44 -11.13
N LEU A 152 -3.09 10.99 -9.91
CA LEU A 152 -1.78 11.19 -9.29
C LEU A 152 -1.02 9.87 -9.16
N GLY A 153 -1.70 8.79 -8.72
CA GLY A 153 -1.10 7.46 -8.54
C GLY A 153 -0.55 6.88 -9.83
N ALA A 154 -1.33 6.96 -10.91
CA ALA A 154 -0.95 6.48 -12.23
C ALA A 154 0.36 7.12 -12.72
N VAL A 155 0.58 8.42 -12.44
CA VAL A 155 1.82 9.11 -12.80
C VAL A 155 2.94 8.82 -11.81
N ALA A 156 2.68 8.89 -10.51
CA ALA A 156 3.71 8.76 -9.47
C ALA A 156 4.31 7.35 -9.39
N PHE A 157 3.53 6.31 -9.68
CA PHE A 157 3.92 4.91 -9.61
C PHE A 157 4.31 4.30 -10.97
N ARG A 158 4.46 5.13 -12.01
CA ARG A 158 5.01 4.68 -13.30
C ARG A 158 6.42 4.09 -13.14
N ASP A 159 6.80 3.22 -14.06
CA ASP A 159 8.12 2.57 -14.03
C ASP A 159 9.28 3.60 -14.01
N PRO A 160 10.36 3.35 -13.24
CA PRO A 160 10.49 2.31 -12.22
C PRO A 160 9.67 2.64 -10.96
N VAL A 161 8.84 1.71 -10.51
CA VAL A 161 7.90 1.91 -9.38
C VAL A 161 8.59 2.50 -8.13
N PRO A 162 9.78 2.05 -7.69
CA PRO A 162 10.42 2.57 -6.48
C PRO A 162 10.77 4.07 -6.53
N ALA A 163 10.79 4.68 -7.72
CA ALA A 163 10.98 6.13 -7.90
C ALA A 163 9.79 6.96 -7.40
N TYR A 164 8.66 6.36 -7.02
CA TYR A 164 7.52 7.08 -6.42
C TYR A 164 7.93 7.92 -5.21
N LYS A 165 9.00 7.54 -4.49
CA LYS A 165 9.52 8.30 -3.35
C LYS A 165 10.06 9.67 -3.76
N ASP A 166 10.67 9.77 -4.95
CA ASP A 166 11.13 11.04 -5.51
C ASP A 166 9.93 11.87 -6.01
N SER A 167 8.94 11.21 -6.64
CA SER A 167 7.65 11.84 -6.98
C SER A 167 6.93 12.39 -5.74
N ALA A 168 6.94 11.65 -4.62
CA ALA A 168 6.34 12.07 -3.35
C ALA A 168 7.05 13.32 -2.81
N ALA A 169 8.38 13.30 -2.80
CA ALA A 169 9.18 14.44 -2.37
C ALA A 169 8.88 15.68 -3.23
N ALA A 170 8.86 15.53 -4.56
CA ALA A 170 8.54 16.61 -5.49
C ALA A 170 7.11 17.16 -5.26
N TYR A 171 6.11 16.30 -5.09
CA TYR A 171 4.73 16.71 -4.78
C TYR A 171 4.64 17.47 -3.46
N LEU A 172 5.33 17.01 -2.42
CA LEU A 172 5.36 17.67 -1.12
C LEU A 172 6.05 19.05 -1.20
N GLN A 173 7.03 19.22 -2.08
CA GLN A 173 7.60 20.54 -2.35
C GLN A 173 6.63 21.46 -3.07
N VAL A 174 5.97 20.96 -4.13
CA VAL A 174 4.96 21.71 -4.90
C VAL A 174 3.81 22.18 -4.02
N THR A 175 3.39 21.35 -3.06
CA THR A 175 2.33 21.69 -2.10
C THR A 175 2.81 22.48 -0.88
N GLY A 176 4.10 22.84 -0.83
CA GLY A 176 4.68 23.63 0.27
C GLY A 176 4.85 22.86 1.59
N ARG A 177 4.62 21.55 1.60
CA ARG A 177 4.73 20.68 2.79
C ARG A 177 6.17 20.24 3.07
N MET A 178 7.08 20.32 2.10
CA MET A 178 8.49 19.97 2.25
C MET A 178 9.39 20.98 1.55
N LYS A 179 10.37 21.54 2.25
CA LYS A 179 11.30 22.52 1.63
C LYS A 179 12.33 21.84 0.72
N ASN A 180 12.91 20.73 1.19
CA ASN A 180 14.02 20.04 0.54
C ASN A 180 13.61 18.60 0.17
N PRO A 181 13.16 18.34 -1.06
CA PRO A 181 12.62 17.05 -1.48
C PRO A 181 13.73 16.06 -1.89
N LEU A 182 14.47 15.56 -0.90
CA LEU A 182 15.53 14.59 -1.15
C LEU A 182 15.12 13.21 -0.64
N PRO A 183 14.76 12.25 -1.53
CA PRO A 183 14.69 10.86 -1.13
C PRO A 183 16.09 10.33 -0.80
N HIS A 184 16.15 9.16 -0.16
CA HIS A 184 17.42 8.49 0.14
C HIS A 184 18.27 8.33 -1.15
N PRO A 185 19.61 8.51 -1.12
CA PRO A 185 20.46 8.50 -2.31
C PRO A 185 20.39 7.23 -3.18
N SER A 186 20.01 6.09 -2.58
CA SER A 186 19.84 4.82 -3.31
C SER A 186 18.48 4.69 -4.01
N CYS A 187 17.54 5.63 -3.82
CA CYS A 187 16.26 5.58 -4.51
C CYS A 187 16.43 6.03 -5.96
N PRO A 188 15.80 5.33 -6.93
CA PRO A 188 15.75 5.83 -8.30
C PRO A 188 15.17 7.24 -8.34
N ARG A 189 15.74 8.09 -9.21
CA ARG A 189 15.33 9.48 -9.36
C ARG A 189 14.41 9.66 -10.56
N ARG A 190 13.53 10.66 -10.47
CA ARG A 190 12.71 11.15 -11.58
C ARG A 190 13.46 12.27 -12.33
N PRO A 191 13.02 12.64 -13.55
CA PRO A 191 13.51 13.82 -14.24
C PRO A 191 13.33 15.10 -13.40
N ALA A 192 14.15 16.12 -13.67
CA ALA A 192 14.17 17.36 -12.88
C ALA A 192 12.83 18.13 -12.86
N ASN A 193 11.99 17.93 -13.89
CA ASN A 193 10.68 18.57 -14.02
C ASN A 193 9.53 17.78 -13.36
N GLU A 194 9.82 16.79 -12.50
CA GLU A 194 8.79 16.00 -11.83
C GLU A 194 7.77 16.88 -11.07
N GLY A 195 8.24 17.94 -10.40
CA GLY A 195 7.35 18.87 -9.70
C GLY A 195 6.37 19.59 -10.65
N GLU A 196 6.84 20.01 -11.84
CA GLU A 196 6.00 20.64 -12.85
C GLU A 196 4.95 19.67 -13.40
N LEU A 197 5.33 18.40 -13.59
CA LEU A 197 4.43 17.33 -13.99
C LEU A 197 3.34 17.07 -12.94
N LEU A 198 3.68 17.16 -11.65
CA LEU A 198 2.77 16.83 -10.53
C LEU A 198 1.88 18.00 -10.09
N ALA A 199 2.26 19.25 -10.38
CA ALA A 199 1.51 20.44 -9.96
C ALA A 199 0.05 20.50 -10.45
N PRO A 200 -0.29 20.10 -11.69
CA PRO A 200 -1.68 20.02 -12.13
C PRO A 200 -2.53 19.06 -11.29
N PHE A 201 -1.98 17.92 -10.87
CA PHE A 201 -2.69 16.94 -10.04
C PHE A 201 -2.92 17.47 -8.63
N ALA A 202 -1.93 18.14 -8.04
CA ALA A 202 -2.09 18.83 -6.74
C ALA A 202 -3.24 19.85 -6.79
N LYS A 203 -3.34 20.62 -7.89
CA LYS A 203 -4.45 21.56 -8.11
C LYS A 203 -5.79 20.84 -8.24
N GLN A 204 -5.86 19.74 -9.01
CA GLN A 204 -7.08 18.94 -9.15
C GLN A 204 -7.56 18.38 -7.81
N ILE A 205 -6.65 17.81 -7.01
CA ILE A 205 -6.94 17.29 -5.67
C ILE A 205 -7.48 18.40 -4.77
N LYS A 206 -6.87 19.60 -4.79
CA LYS A 206 -7.34 20.75 -4.02
C LYS A 206 -8.74 21.19 -4.44
N ILE A 207 -9.04 21.21 -5.74
CA ILE A 207 -10.37 21.57 -6.26
C ILE A 207 -11.40 20.50 -5.86
N ALA A 208 -11.10 19.23 -6.03
CA ALA A 208 -11.99 18.12 -5.66
C ALA A 208 -12.29 18.12 -4.16
N SER A 209 -11.28 18.37 -3.32
CA SER A 209 -11.41 18.45 -1.86
C SER A 209 -12.29 19.61 -1.37
N ALA A 210 -12.50 20.64 -2.20
CA ALA A 210 -13.24 21.85 -1.83
C ALA A 210 -14.72 21.84 -2.26
N ARG A 211 -15.18 20.78 -2.93
CA ARG A 211 -16.60 20.59 -3.29
C ARG A 211 -17.43 20.28 -2.05
#